data_AF-A0AAW0Q561-F1
#
_entry.id   AF-A0AAW0Q561-F1
#
_cell.length_a   1.000
_cell.length_b   1.000
_cell.length_c   1.000
_cell.angle_alpha   90.00
_cell.angle_beta   90.00
_cell.angle_gamma   90.00
#
_symmetry.space_group_name_H-M   'P 1'
#
loop_
_entity.id
_entity.type
_entity.pdbx_description
1 polymer ?
#
loop_
_entity_poly.entity_id
_entity_poly.type
_entity_poly.pdbx_seq_one_letter_code
_entity_poly.pdbx_strand_id
1 'polypeptide(L)'
;MTNLLRLKIEALVRCGDETAADEALEILSKMPDSEKDPVLSSLKGRAYLNKGQAEKGFKISMDLLASTPNLSEGLALRGLAHLLQNQLDLAEKSFLEAADQNPDCGEYYFLLGQLYWNMGEETRKDRSKAHTQLLKAANWTPIWKAFELNPEDAESGAATVDLCMEHGHMDAALEVLQSVIQKATPGSAKWAWMRRGLYYLKVGQHQQAIADLQAALRANPEDWVCWECLGEAYLNRRSFTAALKAFTKAQQLQPSSIYSVYQAAAIKQTLGKFKEAVAEYIQITAQQDYVPALKGLGECQLLLAKTLFEDCRDGGAIHLLQQAIHNLFRAVKLRPDLSCLWKLLGDACTAVSIVSPSKGQILMPTLLCGSNSEQNQMLDQFQTIKVGERCYAHALKIMPDVASLWHDLGLNYHKQACLLSSSKEDETAQVGVLVKAQQCLKKAVMMDSTNHIYWNALGVVSMCKGIANFTLTQHCFIKSIQVEQNNVVAWTNLGALYLKKDNIELAHEAFKIAQSLEPLMFTAGLDRQ
;
A
#
# COMPACT_ATOMS: atom_id res chain seq x y z
N MET A 1 3.91 46.86 -33.88
CA MET A 1 4.67 46.35 -35.04
C MET A 1 5.90 45.54 -34.59
N THR A 2 6.61 45.98 -33.54
CA THR A 2 7.78 45.31 -32.95
C THR A 2 7.53 43.88 -32.42
N ASN A 3 6.44 43.62 -31.70
CA ASN A 3 6.16 42.26 -31.16
C ASN A 3 5.86 41.22 -32.24
N LEU A 4 5.19 41.62 -33.32
CA LEU A 4 4.82 40.73 -34.42
C LEU A 4 6.05 40.37 -35.27
N LEU A 5 6.97 41.31 -35.43
CA LEU A 5 8.28 41.09 -36.04
C LEU A 5 9.18 40.20 -35.16
N ARG A 6 9.16 40.40 -33.84
CA ARG A 6 9.89 39.56 -32.87
C ARG A 6 9.41 38.10 -32.90
N LEU A 7 8.10 37.87 -32.89
CA LEU A 7 7.51 36.53 -33.02
C LEU A 7 7.84 35.89 -34.38
N LYS A 8 7.87 36.68 -35.46
CA LYS A 8 8.29 36.20 -36.78
C LYS A 8 9.75 35.76 -36.77
N ILE A 9 10.66 36.53 -36.16
CA ILE A 9 12.07 36.16 -36.03
C ILE A 9 12.22 34.90 -35.18
N GLU A 10 11.52 34.80 -34.06
CA GLU A 10 11.56 33.62 -33.19
C GLU A 10 11.11 32.35 -33.94
N ALA A 11 10.07 32.45 -34.77
CA ALA A 11 9.61 31.35 -35.61
C ALA A 11 10.65 30.95 -36.66
N LEU A 12 11.23 31.92 -37.38
CA LEU A 12 12.24 31.69 -38.41
C LEU A 12 13.51 31.06 -37.84
N VAL A 13 13.97 31.51 -36.69
CA VAL A 13 15.16 30.99 -36.01
C VAL A 13 14.96 29.56 -35.50
N ARG A 14 13.73 29.17 -35.14
CA ARG A 14 13.41 27.81 -34.69
C ARG A 14 13.29 26.79 -35.84
N CYS A 15 13.01 27.23 -37.06
CA CYS A 15 12.95 26.33 -38.22
C CYS A 15 14.30 25.66 -38.53
N GLY A 16 15.42 26.26 -38.12
CA GLY A 16 16.75 25.66 -38.27
C GLY A 16 17.33 25.69 -39.69
N ASP A 17 16.53 26.08 -40.69
CA ASP A 17 16.96 26.18 -42.09
C ASP A 17 17.84 27.41 -42.35
N GLU A 18 18.87 27.25 -43.19
CA GLU A 18 19.79 28.34 -43.56
C GLU A 18 19.06 29.52 -44.23
N THR A 19 18.04 29.24 -45.03
CA THR A 19 17.22 30.26 -45.73
C THR A 19 16.35 31.07 -44.76
N ALA A 20 15.81 30.41 -43.72
CA ALA A 20 15.04 31.06 -42.67
C ALA A 20 15.94 31.89 -41.74
N ALA A 21 17.17 31.44 -41.49
CA ALA A 21 18.17 32.20 -40.75
C ALA A 21 18.58 33.48 -41.49
N ASP A 22 18.71 33.44 -42.82
CA ASP A 22 19.01 34.62 -43.63
C ASP A 22 17.87 35.64 -43.63
N GLU A 23 16.61 35.17 -43.74
CA GLU A 23 15.44 36.05 -43.59
C GLU A 23 15.38 36.69 -42.19
N ALA A 24 15.69 35.92 -41.14
CA ALA A 24 15.73 36.43 -39.77
C ALA A 24 16.80 37.52 -39.58
N LEU A 25 18.00 37.33 -40.13
CA LEU A 25 19.10 38.31 -40.07
C LEU A 25 18.78 39.58 -40.86
N GLU A 26 18.14 39.47 -42.02
CA GLU A 26 17.67 40.62 -42.78
C GLU A 26 16.63 41.44 -42.00
N ILE A 27 15.69 40.78 -41.31
CA ILE A 27 14.70 41.48 -40.48
C ILE A 27 15.37 42.13 -39.27
N LEU A 28 16.33 41.45 -38.63
CA LEU A 28 17.09 41.97 -37.48
C LEU A 28 17.95 43.19 -37.84
N SER A 29 18.59 43.21 -39.02
CA SER A 29 19.39 44.36 -39.50
C SER A 29 18.58 45.62 -39.78
N LYS A 30 17.28 45.47 -40.05
CA LYS A 30 16.33 46.58 -40.25
C LYS A 30 15.82 47.16 -38.93
N MET A 31 16.17 46.57 -37.78
CA MET A 31 15.77 47.04 -36.45
C MET A 31 16.92 47.78 -35.73
N PRO A 32 16.75 49.09 -35.43
CA PRO A 32 17.82 49.94 -34.90
C PRO A 32 18.24 49.64 -33.44
N ASP A 33 17.41 48.92 -32.67
CA ASP A 33 17.68 48.58 -31.25
C ASP A 33 18.09 47.11 -31.03
N SER A 34 18.39 46.37 -32.11
CA SER A 34 18.66 44.92 -32.04
C SER A 34 19.89 44.53 -31.20
N GLU A 35 20.85 45.44 -31.02
CA GLU A 35 22.09 45.20 -30.27
C GLU A 35 21.99 45.56 -28.78
N LYS A 36 20.92 46.24 -28.35
CA LYS A 36 20.73 46.64 -26.95
C LYS A 36 19.77 45.72 -26.19
N ASP A 37 18.87 45.03 -26.90
CA ASP A 37 17.96 44.04 -26.32
C ASP A 37 18.65 42.66 -26.24
N PRO A 38 18.87 42.10 -25.03
CA PRO A 38 19.49 40.80 -24.85
C PRO A 38 18.79 39.67 -25.61
N VAL A 39 17.45 39.74 -25.75
CA VAL A 39 16.68 38.68 -26.41
C VAL A 39 16.76 38.76 -27.94
N LEU A 40 16.85 39.96 -28.51
CA LEU A 40 17.08 40.12 -29.95
C LEU A 40 18.53 39.75 -30.32
N SER A 41 19.47 40.07 -29.44
CA SER A 41 20.86 39.66 -29.58
C SER A 41 21.02 38.14 -29.45
N SER A 42 20.26 37.48 -28.57
CA SER A 42 20.28 36.02 -28.46
C SER A 42 19.70 35.33 -29.71
N LEU A 43 18.60 35.85 -30.26
CA LEU A 43 18.03 35.39 -31.54
C LEU A 43 18.99 35.60 -32.72
N LYS A 44 19.70 36.74 -32.77
CA LYS A 44 20.75 37.02 -33.76
C LYS A 44 21.89 36.01 -33.66
N GLY A 45 22.35 35.71 -32.44
CA GLY A 45 23.35 34.67 -32.18
C GLY A 45 22.90 33.29 -32.69
N ARG A 46 21.65 32.90 -32.41
CA ARG A 46 21.09 31.62 -32.85
C ARG A 46 20.97 31.53 -34.37
N ALA A 47 20.58 32.61 -35.05
CA ALA A 47 20.52 32.65 -36.51
C ALA A 47 21.90 32.43 -37.15
N TYR A 48 22.97 33.03 -36.61
CA TYR A 48 24.33 32.77 -37.10
C TYR A 48 24.78 31.32 -36.89
N LEU A 49 24.38 30.70 -35.78
CA LEU A 49 24.68 29.29 -35.51
C LEU A 49 23.93 28.35 -36.45
N ASN A 50 22.66 28.63 -36.79
CA ASN A 50 21.91 27.87 -37.79
C ASN A 50 22.57 27.92 -39.19
N LYS A 51 23.27 29.02 -39.51
CA LYS A 51 24.09 29.18 -40.73
C LYS A 51 25.47 28.51 -40.65
N GLY A 52 25.77 27.80 -39.56
CA GLY A 52 27.08 27.19 -39.33
C GLY A 52 28.21 28.18 -38.99
N GLN A 53 27.91 29.46 -38.76
CA GLN A 53 28.91 30.50 -38.44
C GLN A 53 29.24 30.49 -36.93
N ALA A 54 29.91 29.45 -36.47
CA ALA A 54 30.20 29.21 -35.06
C ALA A 54 30.95 30.36 -34.37
N GLU A 55 31.95 30.97 -35.03
CA GLU A 55 32.75 32.07 -34.47
C GLU A 55 31.92 33.33 -34.18
N LYS A 56 30.97 33.66 -35.06
CA LYS A 56 30.10 34.82 -34.88
C LYS A 56 29.06 34.59 -33.79
N GLY A 57 28.49 33.37 -33.73
CA GLY A 57 27.59 32.97 -32.65
C GLY A 57 28.28 32.95 -31.29
N PHE A 58 29.54 32.49 -31.23
CA PHE A 58 30.36 32.50 -30.02
C PHE A 58 30.72 33.92 -29.56
N LYS A 59 31.03 34.83 -30.48
CA LYS A 59 31.30 36.22 -30.13
C LYS A 59 30.07 36.89 -29.50
N ILE A 60 28.90 36.67 -30.08
CA ILE A 60 27.63 37.21 -29.56
C ILE A 60 27.30 36.62 -28.19
N SER A 61 27.58 35.33 -27.95
CA SER A 61 27.36 34.74 -26.62
C SER A 61 28.30 35.32 -25.57
N MET A 62 29.56 35.61 -25.92
CA MET A 62 30.50 36.30 -25.02
C MET A 62 30.09 37.73 -24.70
N ASP A 63 29.62 38.49 -25.70
CA ASP A 63 29.13 39.85 -25.51
C ASP A 63 27.87 39.87 -24.62
N LEU A 64 26.98 38.88 -24.77
CA LEU A 64 25.80 38.70 -23.91
C LEU A 64 26.16 38.32 -22.47
N LEU A 65 27.12 37.41 -22.29
CA LEU A 65 27.56 36.99 -20.95
C LEU A 65 28.42 38.05 -20.25
N ALA A 66 29.11 38.92 -21.00
CA ALA A 66 29.83 40.07 -20.44
C ALA A 66 28.87 41.15 -19.93
N SER A 67 27.73 41.35 -20.60
CA SER A 67 26.70 42.31 -20.19
C SER A 67 25.77 41.75 -19.12
N THR A 68 25.46 40.45 -19.18
CA THR A 68 24.56 39.73 -18.27
C THR A 68 25.10 38.32 -17.96
N PRO A 69 25.90 38.15 -16.88
CA PRO A 69 26.66 36.92 -16.61
C PRO A 69 25.84 35.63 -16.45
N ASN A 70 24.58 35.72 -16.04
CA ASN A 70 23.71 34.58 -15.74
C ASN A 70 22.57 34.39 -16.77
N LEU A 71 22.68 34.98 -17.96
CA LEU A 71 21.64 34.85 -18.97
C LEU A 71 21.66 33.41 -19.56
N SER A 72 20.61 32.63 -19.29
CA SER A 72 20.49 31.24 -19.74
C SER A 72 20.57 31.09 -21.28
N GLU A 73 20.01 32.05 -22.01
CA GLU A 73 20.07 32.12 -23.48
C GLU A 73 21.50 32.31 -24.00
N GLY A 74 22.31 33.13 -23.31
CA GLY A 74 23.72 33.36 -23.65
C GLY A 74 24.57 32.10 -23.42
N LEU A 75 24.33 31.39 -22.31
CA LEU A 75 24.98 30.11 -21.99
C LEU A 75 24.60 29.02 -23.01
N ALA A 76 23.32 28.95 -23.42
CA ALA A 76 22.86 28.01 -24.44
C ALA A 76 23.48 28.29 -25.82
N LEU A 77 23.62 29.55 -26.22
CA LEU A 77 24.32 29.94 -27.46
C LEU A 77 25.80 29.56 -27.43
N ARG A 78 26.46 29.72 -26.28
CA ARG A 78 27.84 29.28 -26.07
C ARG A 78 27.96 27.76 -26.24
N GLY A 79 27.04 27.00 -25.64
CA GLY A 79 26.99 25.54 -25.79
C GLY A 79 26.81 25.09 -27.25
N LEU A 80 25.90 25.73 -28.00
CA LEU A 80 25.67 25.45 -29.42
C LEU A 80 26.87 25.81 -30.30
N ALA A 81 27.56 26.92 -30.01
CA ALA A 81 28.77 27.29 -30.72
C ALA A 81 29.90 26.27 -30.51
N HIS A 82 30.10 25.78 -29.28
CA HIS A 82 31.05 24.70 -28.98
C HIS A 82 30.67 23.39 -29.66
N LEU A 83 29.37 23.08 -29.77
CA LEU A 83 28.87 21.89 -30.48
C LEU A 83 29.24 21.94 -31.97
N LEU A 84 29.07 23.09 -32.63
CA LEU A 84 29.51 23.28 -34.03
C LEU A 84 31.03 23.17 -34.21
N GLN A 85 31.80 23.51 -33.17
CA GLN A 85 33.27 23.36 -33.14
C GLN A 85 33.72 21.95 -32.70
N ASN A 86 32.78 21.02 -32.51
CA ASN A 86 33.02 19.65 -32.05
C ASN A 86 33.69 19.56 -30.66
N GLN A 87 33.50 20.56 -29.80
CA GLN A 87 34.00 20.60 -28.42
C GLN A 87 32.91 20.14 -27.45
N LEU A 88 32.68 18.83 -27.41
CA LEU A 88 31.53 18.23 -26.72
C LEU A 88 31.53 18.47 -25.19
N ASP A 89 32.67 18.38 -24.52
CA ASP A 89 32.77 18.56 -23.06
C ASP A 89 32.43 20.00 -22.61
N LEU A 90 32.85 20.99 -23.40
CA LEU A 90 32.58 22.41 -23.13
C LEU A 90 31.13 22.79 -23.47
N ALA A 91 30.55 22.13 -24.48
CA ALA A 91 29.15 22.26 -24.83
C ALA A 91 28.25 21.68 -23.73
N GLU A 92 28.56 20.49 -23.22
CA GLU A 92 27.85 19.86 -22.09
C GLU A 92 27.84 20.77 -20.86
N LYS A 93 29.01 21.29 -20.48
CA LYS A 93 29.15 22.17 -19.32
C LYS A 93 28.33 23.46 -19.47
N SER A 94 28.33 24.06 -20.66
CA SER A 94 27.54 25.27 -20.94
C SER A 94 26.03 25.01 -20.93
N PHE A 95 25.58 23.85 -21.40
CA PHE A 95 24.15 23.50 -21.37
C PHE A 95 23.67 23.11 -19.97
N LEU A 96 24.50 22.46 -19.16
CA LEU A 96 24.20 22.21 -17.75
C LEU A 96 24.11 23.52 -16.96
N GLU A 97 25.06 24.43 -17.16
CA GLU A 97 25.00 25.77 -16.56
C GLU A 97 23.73 26.53 -17.01
N ALA A 98 23.32 26.42 -18.28
CA ALA A 98 22.07 27.03 -18.76
C ALA A 98 20.82 26.42 -18.11
N ALA A 99 20.79 25.09 -17.95
CA ALA A 99 19.70 24.38 -17.29
C ALA A 99 19.63 24.68 -15.78
N ASP A 100 20.76 24.91 -15.12
CA ASP A 100 20.81 25.29 -13.70
C ASP A 100 20.30 26.72 -13.47
N GLN A 101 20.56 27.64 -14.41
CA GLN A 101 20.05 29.02 -14.32
C GLN A 101 18.55 29.13 -14.64
N ASN A 102 18.04 28.27 -15.52
CA ASN A 102 16.61 28.22 -15.84
C ASN A 102 16.14 26.76 -16.04
N PRO A 103 15.76 26.08 -14.94
CA PRO A 103 15.30 24.69 -14.98
C PRO A 103 13.98 24.47 -15.72
N ASP A 104 13.20 25.53 -15.97
CA ASP A 104 11.85 25.41 -16.55
C ASP A 104 11.86 25.36 -18.09
N CYS A 105 13.00 25.64 -18.72
CA CYS A 105 13.13 25.67 -20.18
C CYS A 105 13.54 24.32 -20.76
N GLY A 106 12.59 23.53 -21.27
CA GLY A 106 12.90 22.22 -21.85
C GLY A 106 13.68 22.24 -23.17
N GLU A 107 13.91 23.41 -23.79
CA GLU A 107 14.86 23.54 -24.90
C GLU A 107 16.28 23.11 -24.48
N TYR A 108 16.71 23.44 -23.26
CA TYR A 108 18.06 23.10 -22.78
C TYR A 108 18.23 21.60 -22.54
N TYR A 109 17.21 20.93 -22.02
CA TYR A 109 17.21 19.47 -21.87
C TYR A 109 17.15 18.75 -23.23
N PHE A 110 16.46 19.34 -24.23
CA PHE A 110 16.47 18.83 -25.60
C PHE A 110 17.87 18.92 -26.22
N LEU A 111 18.54 20.06 -26.07
CA LEU A 111 19.91 20.27 -26.56
C LEU A 111 20.93 19.35 -25.85
N LEU A 112 20.80 19.14 -24.55
CA LEU A 112 21.58 18.13 -23.80
C LEU A 112 21.32 16.71 -24.32
N GLY A 113 20.04 16.37 -24.54
CA GLY A 113 19.64 15.09 -25.10
C GLY A 113 20.25 14.83 -26.49
N GLN A 114 20.24 15.83 -27.36
CA GLN A 114 20.86 15.78 -28.68
C GLN A 114 22.39 15.67 -28.60
N LEU A 115 23.04 16.41 -27.69
CA LEU A 115 24.47 16.31 -27.44
C LEU A 115 24.87 14.90 -26.99
N TYR A 116 24.20 14.34 -25.99
CA TYR A 116 24.46 12.97 -25.52
C TYR A 116 24.17 11.90 -26.58
N TRP A 117 23.21 12.14 -27.47
CA TRP A 117 22.93 11.24 -28.60
C TRP A 117 24.06 11.22 -29.63
N ASN A 118 24.65 12.39 -29.88
CA ASN A 118 25.73 12.59 -30.86
C ASN A 118 27.11 12.16 -30.35
N MET A 119 27.31 12.00 -29.03
CA MET A 119 28.55 11.44 -28.48
C MET A 119 28.70 9.95 -28.86
N GLY A 120 29.88 9.59 -29.38
CA GLY A 120 30.19 8.24 -29.91
C GLY A 120 30.18 7.12 -28.87
N GLU A 121 30.33 5.86 -29.32
CA GLU A 121 30.17 4.64 -28.50
C GLU A 121 31.12 4.49 -27.30
N GLU A 122 32.31 5.09 -27.34
CA GLU A 122 33.32 4.92 -26.28
C GLU A 122 33.06 5.80 -25.04
N THR A 123 32.44 6.97 -25.21
CA THR A 123 31.94 7.84 -24.12
C THR A 123 30.55 7.40 -23.60
N ARG A 124 29.98 6.34 -24.19
CA ARG A 124 28.55 5.96 -24.17
C ARG A 124 28.17 4.99 -23.04
N LYS A 125 28.67 5.16 -21.83
CA LYS A 125 28.21 4.31 -20.70
C LYS A 125 26.76 4.58 -20.28
N ASP A 126 26.22 5.76 -20.57
CA ASP A 126 24.91 6.20 -20.06
C ASP A 126 23.92 6.59 -21.18
N ARG A 127 23.50 5.63 -22.03
CA ARG A 127 22.32 5.83 -22.90
C ARG A 127 21.06 6.24 -22.11
N SER A 128 21.03 5.88 -20.82
CA SER A 128 20.04 6.33 -19.85
C SER A 128 19.96 7.85 -19.71
N LYS A 129 21.10 8.56 -19.70
CA LYS A 129 21.13 10.02 -19.53
C LYS A 129 20.50 10.75 -20.71
N ALA A 130 20.87 10.42 -21.94
CA ALA A 130 20.27 11.00 -23.14
C ALA A 130 18.75 10.78 -23.18
N HIS A 131 18.32 9.55 -22.90
CA HIS A 131 16.89 9.19 -22.88
C HIS A 131 16.13 9.95 -21.78
N THR A 132 16.70 10.08 -20.58
CA THR A 132 16.07 10.82 -19.48
C THR A 132 15.92 12.32 -19.78
N GLN A 133 16.90 12.95 -20.42
CA GLN A 133 16.83 14.38 -20.74
C GLN A 133 15.87 14.66 -21.91
N LEU A 134 15.81 13.77 -22.91
CA LEU A 134 14.82 13.85 -23.98
C LEU A 134 13.38 13.65 -23.49
N LEU A 135 13.17 12.73 -22.53
CA LEU A 135 11.87 12.56 -21.87
C LEU A 135 11.45 13.80 -21.08
N LYS A 136 12.37 14.41 -20.32
CA LYS A 136 12.11 15.67 -19.60
C LYS A 136 11.72 16.81 -20.54
N ALA A 137 12.44 16.96 -21.66
CA ALA A 137 12.17 17.99 -22.66
C ALA A 137 10.80 17.80 -23.34
N ALA A 138 10.47 16.56 -23.72
CA ALA A 138 9.23 16.21 -24.40
C ALA A 138 8.00 16.42 -23.52
N ASN A 139 8.10 16.16 -22.22
CA ASN A 139 6.95 16.24 -21.32
C ASN A 139 6.71 17.66 -20.78
N TRP A 140 7.75 18.47 -20.53
CA TRP A 140 7.60 19.77 -19.85
C TRP A 140 7.14 20.90 -20.79
N THR A 141 7.71 20.99 -21.99
CA THR A 141 7.59 22.18 -22.85
C THR A 141 6.19 22.44 -23.44
N PRO A 142 5.41 21.43 -23.88
CA PRO A 142 4.10 21.68 -24.45
C PRO A 142 3.04 21.90 -23.37
N ILE A 143 3.13 21.15 -22.26
CA ILE A 143 2.11 21.11 -21.20
C ILE A 143 2.12 22.40 -20.38
N TRP A 144 3.31 22.85 -19.96
CA TRP A 144 3.44 24.09 -19.20
C TRP A 144 3.04 25.31 -20.03
N LYS A 145 3.46 25.37 -21.30
CA LYS A 145 3.07 26.45 -22.21
C LYS A 145 1.57 26.45 -22.51
N ALA A 146 0.94 25.28 -22.61
CA ALA A 146 -0.51 25.17 -22.76
C ALA A 146 -1.25 25.72 -21.52
N PHE A 147 -0.75 25.42 -20.31
CA PHE A 147 -1.30 25.95 -19.06
C PHE A 147 -1.12 27.47 -18.93
N GLU A 148 0.03 28.02 -19.33
CA GLU A 148 0.22 29.49 -19.34
C GLU A 148 -0.73 30.20 -20.29
N LEU A 149 -0.95 29.62 -21.48
CA LEU A 149 -1.82 30.20 -22.49
C LEU A 149 -3.29 30.16 -22.05
N ASN A 150 -3.72 29.09 -21.38
CA ASN A 150 -5.07 28.94 -20.83
C ASN A 150 -5.02 28.36 -19.41
N PRO A 151 -4.91 29.21 -18.37
CA PRO A 151 -4.87 28.76 -16.96
C PRO A 151 -6.16 28.11 -16.45
N GLU A 152 -7.25 28.26 -17.20
CA GLU A 152 -8.55 27.64 -16.89
C GLU A 152 -8.69 26.22 -17.46
N ASP A 153 -7.79 25.82 -18.36
CA ASP A 153 -7.81 24.48 -18.93
C ASP A 153 -7.41 23.44 -17.86
N ALA A 154 -8.38 22.60 -17.51
CA ALA A 154 -8.24 21.62 -16.45
C ALA A 154 -7.25 20.50 -16.82
N GLU A 155 -7.13 20.17 -18.11
CA GLU A 155 -6.30 19.06 -18.56
C GLU A 155 -4.82 19.42 -18.52
N SER A 156 -4.44 20.57 -19.10
CA SER A 156 -3.06 21.07 -19.04
C SER A 156 -2.62 21.34 -17.61
N GLY A 157 -3.45 22.01 -16.80
CA GLY A 157 -3.15 22.29 -15.40
C GLY A 157 -2.98 21.01 -14.56
N ALA A 158 -3.85 20.02 -14.74
CA ALA A 158 -3.72 18.74 -14.05
C ALA A 158 -2.45 17.98 -14.46
N ALA A 159 -2.12 17.99 -15.76
CA ALA A 159 -0.92 17.33 -16.28
C ALA A 159 0.37 18.00 -15.78
N THR A 160 0.41 19.34 -15.69
CA THR A 160 1.55 20.06 -15.09
C THR A 160 1.77 19.65 -13.64
N VAL A 161 0.70 19.61 -12.84
CA VAL A 161 0.77 19.24 -11.42
C VAL A 161 1.21 17.78 -11.26
N ASP A 162 0.61 16.86 -12.02
CA ASP A 162 0.98 15.44 -11.97
C ASP A 162 2.46 15.24 -12.32
N LEU A 163 2.96 15.97 -13.31
CA LEU A 163 4.37 15.91 -13.70
C LEU A 163 5.30 16.50 -12.63
N CYS A 164 4.94 17.62 -12.01
CA CYS A 164 5.71 18.19 -10.89
C CYS A 164 5.79 17.19 -9.72
N MET A 165 4.69 16.50 -9.44
CA MET A 165 4.58 15.47 -8.41
C MET A 165 5.46 14.25 -8.71
N GLU A 166 5.51 13.78 -9.96
CA GLU A 166 6.37 12.68 -10.39
C GLU A 166 7.86 13.00 -10.24
N HIS A 167 8.24 14.26 -10.47
CA HIS A 167 9.62 14.74 -10.36
C HIS A 167 10.01 15.11 -8.92
N GLY A 168 9.09 14.99 -7.96
CA GLY A 168 9.33 15.31 -6.54
C GLY A 168 9.34 16.80 -6.21
N HIS A 169 8.98 17.67 -7.16
CA HIS A 169 8.84 19.12 -6.96
C HIS A 169 7.46 19.45 -6.35
N MET A 170 7.29 19.03 -5.11
CA MET A 170 6.02 19.12 -4.38
C MET A 170 5.59 20.56 -4.09
N ASP A 171 6.53 21.44 -3.80
CA ASP A 171 6.24 22.84 -3.44
C ASP A 171 5.72 23.61 -4.65
N ALA A 172 6.35 23.43 -5.81
CA ALA A 172 5.90 24.01 -7.08
C ALA A 172 4.48 23.52 -7.46
N ALA A 173 4.21 22.23 -7.28
CA ALA A 173 2.88 21.67 -7.52
C ALA A 173 1.80 22.32 -6.63
N LEU A 174 2.12 22.55 -5.34
CA LEU A 174 1.22 23.23 -4.41
C LEU A 174 1.01 24.70 -4.76
N GLU A 175 2.05 25.42 -5.15
CA GLU A 175 1.94 26.82 -5.58
C GLU A 175 1.02 26.97 -6.79
N VAL A 176 1.18 26.11 -7.80
CA VAL A 176 0.31 26.07 -8.97
C VAL A 176 -1.14 25.82 -8.53
N LEU A 177 -1.39 24.78 -7.72
CA LEU A 177 -2.73 24.46 -7.22
C LEU A 177 -3.34 25.60 -6.40
N GLN A 178 -2.56 26.25 -5.54
CA GLN A 178 -2.99 27.40 -4.74
C GLN A 178 -3.34 28.59 -5.62
N SER A 179 -2.53 28.89 -6.64
CA SER A 179 -2.76 30.00 -7.56
C SER A 179 -4.07 29.83 -8.34
N VAL A 180 -4.37 28.61 -8.78
CA VAL A 180 -5.63 28.27 -9.48
C VAL A 180 -6.81 28.41 -8.52
N ILE A 181 -6.67 27.88 -7.28
CA ILE A 181 -7.72 27.92 -6.28
C ILE A 181 -8.05 29.34 -5.82
N GLN A 182 -7.05 30.22 -5.67
CA GLN A 182 -7.27 31.63 -5.30
C GLN A 182 -8.04 32.40 -6.37
N LYS A 183 -7.83 32.06 -7.65
CA LYS A 183 -8.51 32.67 -8.79
C LYS A 183 -9.88 32.04 -9.08
N ALA A 184 -10.16 30.86 -8.51
CA ALA A 184 -11.37 30.11 -8.78
C ALA A 184 -12.60 30.73 -8.10
N THR A 185 -13.70 30.77 -8.84
CA THR A 185 -15.04 31.05 -8.30
C THR A 185 -15.55 29.86 -7.46
N PRO A 186 -16.41 30.08 -6.46
CA PRO A 186 -17.04 28.98 -5.73
C PRO A 186 -17.73 28.00 -6.68
N GLY A 187 -17.30 26.73 -6.68
CA GLY A 187 -17.83 25.70 -7.58
C GLY A 187 -17.08 25.52 -8.90
N SER A 188 -15.99 26.27 -9.16
CA SER A 188 -15.06 26.01 -10.27
C SER A 188 -13.73 25.40 -9.77
N ALA A 189 -12.84 25.05 -10.71
CA ALA A 189 -11.54 24.43 -10.42
C ALA A 189 -11.58 23.12 -9.59
N LYS A 190 -12.61 22.29 -9.79
CA LYS A 190 -12.77 20.97 -9.16
C LYS A 190 -11.47 20.15 -9.19
N TRP A 191 -10.80 20.11 -10.35
CA TRP A 191 -9.57 19.35 -10.55
C TRP A 191 -8.45 19.81 -9.60
N ALA A 192 -8.30 21.11 -9.36
CA ALA A 192 -7.27 21.65 -8.49
C ALA A 192 -7.54 21.29 -7.02
N TRP A 193 -8.79 21.44 -6.56
CA TRP A 193 -9.21 21.00 -5.23
C TRP A 193 -9.00 19.50 -5.02
N MET A 194 -9.35 18.68 -6.03
CA MET A 194 -9.17 17.24 -5.97
C MET A 194 -7.69 16.84 -5.90
N ARG A 195 -6.83 17.42 -6.75
CA ARG A 195 -5.39 17.14 -6.79
C ARG A 195 -4.69 17.59 -5.50
N ARG A 196 -5.06 18.74 -4.94
CA ARG A 196 -4.53 19.20 -3.64
C ARG A 196 -5.01 18.33 -2.49
N GLY A 197 -6.27 17.89 -2.52
CA GLY A 197 -6.81 16.92 -1.56
C GLY A 197 -6.07 15.58 -1.60
N LEU A 198 -5.79 15.06 -2.80
CA LEU A 198 -4.97 13.86 -3.01
C LEU A 198 -3.53 14.03 -2.53
N TYR A 199 -2.94 15.21 -2.74
CA TYR A 199 -1.64 15.56 -2.18
C TYR A 199 -1.65 15.46 -0.64
N TYR A 200 -2.60 16.12 0.01
CA TYR A 200 -2.71 16.10 1.47
C TYR A 200 -3.01 14.71 2.02
N LEU A 201 -3.73 13.87 1.28
CA LEU A 201 -3.88 12.45 1.58
C LEU A 201 -2.53 11.73 1.63
N LYS A 202 -1.70 11.90 0.60
CA LYS A 202 -0.37 11.27 0.50
C LYS A 202 0.57 11.74 1.63
N VAL A 203 0.52 13.02 2.00
CA VAL A 203 1.35 13.60 3.08
C VAL A 203 0.83 13.23 4.48
N GLY A 204 -0.40 12.74 4.60
CA GLY A 204 -1.01 12.40 5.89
C GLY A 204 -1.76 13.55 6.58
N GLN A 205 -1.97 14.68 5.88
CA GLN A 205 -2.74 15.82 6.37
C GLN A 205 -4.24 15.63 6.11
N HIS A 206 -4.84 14.64 6.76
CA HIS A 206 -6.21 14.18 6.47
C HIS A 206 -7.28 15.27 6.63
N GLN A 207 -7.13 16.20 7.57
CA GLN A 207 -8.13 17.25 7.81
C GLN A 207 -8.19 18.26 6.66
N GLN A 208 -7.03 18.65 6.11
CA GLN A 208 -6.97 19.55 4.95
C GLN A 208 -7.47 18.84 3.69
N ALA A 209 -7.10 17.57 3.52
CA ALA A 209 -7.62 16.74 2.43
C ALA A 209 -9.16 16.67 2.42
N ILE A 210 -9.79 16.48 3.59
CA ILE A 210 -11.25 16.45 3.70
C ILE A 210 -11.86 17.79 3.29
N ALA A 211 -11.29 18.92 3.72
CA ALA A 211 -11.80 20.25 3.36
C ALA A 211 -11.74 20.50 1.85
N ASP A 212 -10.62 20.14 1.23
CA ASP A 212 -10.40 20.30 -0.21
C ASP A 212 -11.30 19.37 -1.04
N LEU A 213 -11.43 18.11 -0.65
CA LEU A 213 -12.31 17.15 -1.33
C LEU A 213 -13.80 17.51 -1.17
N GLN A 214 -14.20 18.03 -0.02
CA GLN A 214 -15.55 18.59 0.15
C GLN A 214 -15.76 19.82 -0.76
N ALA A 215 -14.76 20.68 -0.93
CA ALA A 215 -14.85 21.81 -1.85
C ALA A 215 -14.97 21.34 -3.32
N ALA A 216 -14.23 20.29 -3.70
CA ALA A 216 -14.35 19.65 -5.01
C ALA A 216 -15.76 19.07 -5.25
N LEU A 217 -16.36 18.43 -4.24
CA LEU A 217 -17.72 17.90 -4.33
C LEU A 217 -18.81 18.97 -4.41
N ARG A 218 -18.56 20.19 -3.90
CA ARG A 218 -19.48 21.32 -4.12
C ARG A 218 -19.53 21.75 -5.59
N ALA A 219 -18.43 21.56 -6.32
CA ALA A 219 -18.35 21.85 -7.75
C ALA A 219 -19.03 20.76 -8.59
N ASN A 220 -18.81 19.47 -8.26
CA ASN A 220 -19.49 18.36 -8.91
C ASN A 220 -19.87 17.27 -7.89
N PRO A 221 -21.14 17.22 -7.45
CA PRO A 221 -21.62 16.24 -6.47
C PRO A 221 -21.72 14.79 -7.00
N GLU A 222 -21.72 14.60 -8.32
CA GLU A 222 -21.92 13.28 -8.95
C GLU A 222 -20.61 12.57 -9.28
N ASP A 223 -19.46 13.16 -8.93
CA ASP A 223 -18.17 12.53 -9.14
C ASP A 223 -17.87 11.43 -8.11
N TRP A 224 -18.00 10.19 -8.53
CA TRP A 224 -17.72 9.01 -7.71
C TRP A 224 -16.25 8.94 -7.25
N VAL A 225 -15.28 9.40 -8.06
CA VAL A 225 -13.85 9.37 -7.71
C VAL A 225 -13.59 10.28 -6.51
N CYS A 226 -14.18 11.48 -6.53
CA CYS A 226 -14.04 12.42 -5.43
C CYS A 226 -14.68 11.90 -4.12
N TRP A 227 -15.82 11.18 -4.23
CA TRP A 227 -16.42 10.48 -3.08
C TRP A 227 -15.52 9.35 -2.54
N GLU A 228 -14.84 8.59 -3.40
CA GLU A 228 -13.86 7.58 -2.98
C GLU A 228 -12.69 8.21 -2.23
N CYS A 229 -12.08 9.26 -2.79
CA CYS A 229 -10.98 9.98 -2.13
C CYS A 229 -11.43 10.58 -0.78
N LEU A 230 -12.65 11.11 -0.71
CA LEU A 230 -13.20 11.64 0.54
C LEU A 230 -13.41 10.51 1.57
N GLY A 231 -13.89 9.35 1.13
CA GLY A 231 -14.02 8.15 1.95
C GLY A 231 -12.68 7.70 2.52
N GLU A 232 -11.63 7.67 1.70
CA GLU A 232 -10.27 7.36 2.11
C GLU A 232 -9.72 8.37 3.13
N ALA A 233 -9.98 9.66 2.93
CA ALA A 233 -9.59 10.71 3.87
C ALA A 233 -10.26 10.54 5.24
N TYR A 234 -11.55 10.20 5.26
CA TYR A 234 -12.25 9.88 6.51
C TYR A 234 -11.76 8.58 7.15
N LEU A 235 -11.43 7.56 6.36
CA LEU A 235 -10.91 6.29 6.82
C LEU A 235 -9.57 6.48 7.54
N ASN A 236 -8.65 7.23 6.93
CA ASN A 236 -7.34 7.53 7.51
C ASN A 236 -7.46 8.39 8.78
N ARG A 237 -8.49 9.25 8.87
CA ARG A 237 -8.86 9.97 10.10
C ARG A 237 -9.59 9.10 11.13
N ARG A 238 -9.77 7.80 10.89
CA ARG A 238 -10.55 6.85 11.73
C ARG A 238 -12.03 7.22 11.92
N SER A 239 -12.58 8.06 11.05
CA SER A 239 -14.00 8.44 11.05
C SER A 239 -14.84 7.44 10.26
N PHE A 240 -14.95 6.20 10.76
CA PHE A 240 -15.54 5.06 10.04
C PHE A 240 -16.98 5.30 9.55
N THR A 241 -17.82 5.97 10.34
CA THR A 241 -19.22 6.23 9.95
C THR A 241 -19.34 7.22 8.79
N ALA A 242 -18.47 8.24 8.75
CA ALA A 242 -18.40 9.20 7.66
C ALA A 242 -17.78 8.59 6.39
N ALA A 243 -16.72 7.79 6.56
CA ALA A 243 -16.10 7.04 5.49
C ALA A 243 -17.10 6.10 4.82
N LEU A 244 -17.87 5.34 5.61
CA LEU A 244 -18.90 4.44 5.10
C LEU A 244 -19.95 5.20 4.27
N LYS A 245 -20.43 6.36 4.75
CA LYS A 245 -21.36 7.19 3.99
C LYS A 245 -20.78 7.64 2.65
N ALA A 246 -19.51 8.08 2.63
CA ALA A 246 -18.85 8.50 1.39
C ALA A 246 -18.70 7.34 0.39
N PHE A 247 -18.22 6.16 0.84
CA PHE A 247 -18.09 4.98 -0.03
C PHE A 247 -19.45 4.44 -0.51
N THR A 248 -20.49 4.45 0.33
CA THR A 248 -21.84 4.07 -0.11
C THR A 248 -22.39 5.02 -1.16
N LYS A 249 -22.04 6.32 -1.09
CA LYS A 249 -22.42 7.30 -2.12
C LYS A 249 -21.65 7.06 -3.42
N ALA A 250 -20.35 6.78 -3.33
CA ALA A 250 -19.55 6.39 -4.50
C ALA A 250 -20.09 5.12 -5.17
N GLN A 251 -20.49 4.11 -4.39
CA GLN A 251 -21.11 2.89 -4.89
C GLN A 251 -22.46 3.14 -5.58
N GLN A 252 -23.28 4.06 -5.06
CA GLN A 252 -24.55 4.45 -5.70
C GLN A 252 -24.31 5.11 -7.07
N LEU A 253 -23.26 5.92 -7.19
CA LEU A 253 -22.91 6.61 -8.43
C LEU A 253 -22.26 5.66 -9.45
N GLN A 254 -21.38 4.76 -9.00
CA GLN A 254 -20.71 3.78 -9.83
C GLN A 254 -20.80 2.36 -9.23
N PRO A 255 -21.86 1.59 -9.54
CA PRO A 255 -22.04 0.24 -9.00
C PRO A 255 -20.99 -0.79 -9.44
N SER A 256 -20.19 -0.49 -10.47
CA SER A 256 -19.14 -1.39 -10.96
C SER A 256 -17.79 -1.21 -10.26
N SER A 257 -17.64 -0.19 -9.39
CA SER A 257 -16.37 0.03 -8.68
C SER A 257 -16.19 -1.01 -7.58
N ILE A 258 -15.31 -1.99 -7.81
CA ILE A 258 -14.92 -3.00 -6.80
C ILE A 258 -14.26 -2.33 -5.59
N TYR A 259 -13.50 -1.26 -5.81
CA TYR A 259 -12.76 -0.56 -4.75
C TYR A 259 -13.70 0.05 -3.70
N SER A 260 -14.72 0.80 -4.14
CA SER A 260 -15.73 1.38 -3.26
C SER A 260 -16.43 0.32 -2.40
N VAL A 261 -16.88 -0.77 -3.03
CA VAL A 261 -17.59 -1.87 -2.34
C VAL A 261 -16.66 -2.56 -1.34
N TYR A 262 -15.40 -2.79 -1.72
CA TYR A 262 -14.41 -3.42 -0.85
C TYR A 262 -14.11 -2.57 0.39
N GLN A 263 -13.92 -1.26 0.22
CA GLN A 263 -13.64 -0.35 1.34
C GLN A 263 -14.84 -0.25 2.28
N ALA A 264 -16.06 -0.18 1.76
CA ALA A 264 -17.28 -0.21 2.58
C ALA A 264 -17.37 -1.51 3.40
N ALA A 265 -17.10 -2.67 2.77
CA ALA A 265 -17.12 -3.97 3.44
C ALA A 265 -16.04 -4.07 4.52
N ALA A 266 -14.83 -3.59 4.24
CA ALA A 266 -13.72 -3.56 5.19
C ALA A 266 -14.06 -2.67 6.41
N ILE A 267 -14.66 -1.50 6.19
CA ILE A 267 -15.13 -0.64 7.29
C ILE A 267 -16.21 -1.36 8.11
N LYS A 268 -17.18 -2.02 7.47
CA LYS A 268 -18.21 -2.79 8.18
C LYS A 268 -17.61 -3.93 9.01
N GLN A 269 -16.60 -4.61 8.48
CA GLN A 269 -15.83 -5.61 9.23
C GLN A 269 -15.17 -4.99 10.46
N THR A 270 -14.51 -3.83 10.34
CA THR A 270 -13.89 -3.14 11.50
C THR A 270 -14.90 -2.67 12.53
N LEU A 271 -16.14 -2.37 12.11
CA LEU A 271 -17.25 -1.99 13.00
C LEU A 271 -17.97 -3.20 13.63
N GLY A 272 -17.51 -4.43 13.36
CA GLY A 272 -18.13 -5.67 13.86
C GLY A 272 -19.42 -6.08 13.14
N LYS A 273 -19.78 -5.41 12.04
CA LYS A 273 -20.97 -5.71 11.24
C LYS A 273 -20.69 -6.84 10.23
N PHE A 274 -20.29 -8.00 10.72
CA PHE A 274 -19.78 -9.09 9.88
C PHE A 274 -20.80 -9.62 8.88
N LYS A 275 -22.10 -9.69 9.23
CA LYS A 275 -23.15 -10.17 8.30
C LYS A 275 -23.29 -9.27 7.06
N GLU A 276 -23.25 -7.96 7.25
CA GLU A 276 -23.32 -7.00 6.14
C GLU A 276 -22.03 -7.03 5.31
N ALA A 277 -20.86 -7.11 5.96
CA ALA A 277 -19.58 -7.21 5.27
C ALA A 277 -19.49 -8.46 4.38
N VAL A 278 -19.99 -9.61 4.86
CA VAL A 278 -20.08 -10.85 4.08
C VAL A 278 -20.90 -10.67 2.81
N ALA A 279 -22.05 -10.00 2.89
CA ALA A 279 -22.90 -9.77 1.72
C ALA A 279 -22.18 -8.94 0.65
N GLU A 280 -21.45 -7.89 1.05
CA GLU A 280 -20.69 -7.04 0.13
C GLU A 280 -19.46 -7.77 -0.45
N TYR A 281 -18.74 -8.56 0.35
CA TYR A 281 -17.65 -9.38 -0.18
C TYR A 281 -18.13 -10.44 -1.18
N ILE A 282 -19.29 -11.05 -0.94
CA ILE A 282 -19.91 -11.99 -1.90
C ILE A 282 -20.20 -11.27 -3.22
N GLN A 283 -20.73 -10.04 -3.18
CA GLN A 283 -20.98 -9.23 -4.39
C GLN A 283 -19.69 -9.03 -5.21
N ILE A 284 -18.56 -8.76 -4.55
CA ILE A 284 -17.26 -8.58 -5.24
C ILE A 284 -16.79 -9.91 -5.85
N THR A 285 -16.78 -10.98 -5.05
CA THR A 285 -16.27 -12.30 -5.47
C THR A 285 -17.11 -12.99 -6.55
N ALA A 286 -18.36 -12.54 -6.73
CA ALA A 286 -19.23 -12.95 -7.83
C ALA A 286 -18.85 -12.29 -9.17
N GLN A 287 -18.26 -11.09 -9.14
CA GLN A 287 -17.81 -10.39 -10.35
C GLN A 287 -16.40 -10.82 -10.76
N GLN A 288 -15.46 -10.82 -9.80
CA GLN A 288 -14.06 -11.14 -10.05
C GLN A 288 -13.41 -11.83 -8.85
N ASP A 289 -12.43 -12.68 -9.15
CA ASP A 289 -11.51 -13.25 -8.18
C ASP A 289 -10.58 -12.18 -7.56
N TYR A 290 -11.10 -11.45 -6.57
CA TYR A 290 -10.36 -10.42 -5.84
C TYR A 290 -9.87 -10.95 -4.49
N VAL A 291 -8.56 -11.22 -4.39
CA VAL A 291 -7.92 -11.85 -3.21
C VAL A 291 -8.21 -11.11 -1.89
N PRO A 292 -8.15 -9.77 -1.81
CA PRO A 292 -8.50 -9.06 -0.57
C PRO A 292 -9.96 -9.26 -0.12
N ALA A 293 -10.91 -9.36 -1.07
CA ALA A 293 -12.30 -9.68 -0.74
C ALA A 293 -12.48 -11.13 -0.30
N LEU A 294 -11.83 -12.10 -0.96
CA LEU A 294 -11.87 -13.51 -0.53
C LEU A 294 -11.28 -13.69 0.88
N LYS A 295 -10.19 -12.98 1.20
CA LYS A 295 -9.62 -12.94 2.54
C LYS A 295 -10.62 -12.37 3.55
N GLY A 296 -11.17 -11.19 3.29
CA GLY A 296 -12.13 -10.53 4.18
C GLY A 296 -13.41 -11.35 4.38
N LEU A 297 -13.88 -12.03 3.33
CA LEU A 297 -15.01 -12.95 3.37
C LEU A 297 -14.75 -14.12 4.31
N GLY A 298 -13.62 -14.82 4.14
CA GLY A 298 -13.24 -15.95 4.99
C GLY A 298 -13.02 -15.55 6.45
N GLU A 299 -12.41 -14.39 6.69
CA GLU A 299 -12.22 -13.85 8.04
C GLU A 299 -13.55 -13.50 8.71
N CYS A 300 -14.46 -12.81 8.02
CA CYS A 300 -15.79 -12.52 8.55
C CYS A 300 -16.60 -13.79 8.84
N GLN A 301 -16.54 -14.79 7.94
CA GLN A 301 -17.21 -16.07 8.13
C GLN A 301 -16.65 -16.85 9.33
N LEU A 302 -15.33 -16.82 9.54
CA LEU A 302 -14.68 -17.41 10.72
C LEU A 302 -15.12 -16.72 12.01
N LEU A 303 -15.22 -15.39 12.03
CA LEU A 303 -15.69 -14.63 13.19
C LEU A 303 -17.17 -14.91 13.48
N LEU A 304 -18.02 -14.97 12.45
CA LEU A 304 -19.42 -15.36 12.61
C LEU A 304 -19.56 -16.80 13.12
N ALA A 305 -18.72 -17.74 12.65
CA ALA A 305 -18.71 -19.10 13.18
C ALA A 305 -18.36 -19.12 14.68
N LYS A 306 -17.41 -18.30 15.14
CA LYS A 306 -17.09 -18.15 16.57
C LYS A 306 -18.28 -17.65 17.38
N THR A 307 -18.99 -16.63 16.89
CA THR A 307 -20.22 -16.15 17.57
C THR A 307 -21.30 -17.23 17.64
N LEU A 308 -21.44 -18.08 16.60
CA LEU A 308 -22.38 -19.19 16.63
C LEU A 308 -21.97 -20.31 17.59
N PHE A 309 -20.67 -20.50 17.84
CA PHE A 309 -20.19 -21.43 18.88
C PHE A 309 -20.52 -20.93 20.30
N GLU A 310 -20.50 -19.62 20.51
CA GLU A 310 -20.96 -19.01 21.77
C GLU A 310 -22.47 -19.19 21.95
N ASP A 311 -23.25 -19.10 20.86
CA ASP A 311 -24.69 -19.34 20.83
C ASP A 311 -25.09 -20.84 20.83
N CYS A 312 -24.13 -21.77 20.94
CA CYS A 312 -24.35 -23.23 20.86
C CYS A 312 -25.02 -23.73 19.57
N ARG A 313 -24.82 -23.04 18.44
CA ARG A 313 -25.38 -23.36 17.12
C ARG A 313 -24.34 -24.04 16.21
N ASP A 314 -23.91 -25.24 16.60
CA ASP A 314 -22.82 -25.98 15.95
C ASP A 314 -23.00 -26.15 14.43
N GLY A 315 -24.20 -26.55 13.97
CA GLY A 315 -24.43 -26.84 12.56
C GLY A 315 -24.26 -25.62 11.65
N GLY A 316 -24.75 -24.46 12.10
CA GLY A 316 -24.56 -23.20 11.38
C GLY A 316 -23.09 -22.75 11.38
N ALA A 317 -22.39 -22.96 12.50
CA ALA A 317 -20.98 -22.63 12.62
C ALA A 317 -20.10 -23.48 11.68
N ILE A 318 -20.34 -24.80 11.63
CA ILE A 318 -19.63 -25.71 10.71
C ILE A 318 -19.87 -25.34 9.25
N HIS A 319 -21.11 -24.99 8.89
CA HIS A 319 -21.41 -24.54 7.53
C HIS A 319 -20.65 -23.25 7.18
N LEU A 320 -20.57 -22.28 8.09
CA LEU A 320 -19.77 -21.07 7.89
C LEU A 320 -18.26 -21.36 7.79
N LEU A 321 -17.73 -22.27 8.61
CA LEU A 321 -16.33 -22.70 8.50
C LEU A 321 -16.03 -23.34 7.16
N GLN A 322 -16.94 -24.19 6.66
CA GLN A 322 -16.78 -24.81 5.34
C GLN A 322 -16.75 -23.76 4.22
N GLN A 323 -17.62 -22.76 4.27
CA GLN A 323 -17.60 -21.64 3.34
C GLN A 323 -16.31 -20.82 3.46
N ALA A 324 -15.85 -20.54 4.69
CA ALA A 324 -14.62 -19.81 4.95
C ALA A 324 -13.41 -20.53 4.35
N ILE A 325 -13.29 -21.84 4.59
CA ILE A 325 -12.22 -22.67 4.05
C ILE A 325 -12.23 -22.67 2.52
N HIS A 326 -13.41 -22.82 1.91
CA HIS A 326 -13.53 -22.79 0.45
C HIS A 326 -13.05 -21.46 -0.15
N ASN A 327 -13.48 -20.34 0.42
CA ASN A 327 -13.11 -19.00 -0.05
C ASN A 327 -11.63 -18.67 0.18
N LEU A 328 -11.10 -19.02 1.36
CA LEU A 328 -9.68 -18.85 1.69
C LEU A 328 -8.80 -19.73 0.80
N PHE A 329 -9.23 -20.95 0.48
CA PHE A 329 -8.53 -21.82 -0.44
C PHE A 329 -8.48 -21.25 -1.86
N ARG A 330 -9.59 -20.66 -2.35
CA ARG A 330 -9.62 -19.92 -3.62
C ARG A 330 -8.61 -18.76 -3.59
N ALA A 331 -8.50 -18.03 -2.49
CA ALA A 331 -7.51 -16.96 -2.33
C ALA A 331 -6.06 -17.48 -2.36
N VAL A 332 -5.78 -18.58 -1.67
CA VAL A 332 -4.45 -19.22 -1.63
C VAL A 332 -4.02 -19.71 -3.01
N LYS A 333 -4.94 -20.27 -3.81
CA LYS A 333 -4.66 -20.66 -5.20
C LYS A 333 -4.17 -19.50 -6.06
N LEU A 334 -4.73 -18.31 -5.85
CA LEU A 334 -4.37 -17.11 -6.63
C LEU A 334 -3.05 -16.49 -6.15
N ARG A 335 -2.82 -16.45 -4.83
CA ARG A 335 -1.62 -15.86 -4.23
C ARG A 335 -1.07 -16.76 -3.11
N PRO A 336 -0.31 -17.81 -3.45
CA PRO A 336 0.27 -18.72 -2.46
C PRO A 336 1.37 -18.06 -1.62
N ASP A 337 1.93 -16.94 -2.08
CA ASP A 337 3.02 -16.22 -1.40
C ASP A 337 2.59 -15.51 -0.11
N LEU A 338 1.28 -15.35 0.13
CA LEU A 338 0.76 -14.59 1.26
C LEU A 338 0.57 -15.50 2.49
N SER A 339 1.50 -15.42 3.45
CA SER A 339 1.45 -16.20 4.70
C SER A 339 0.17 -15.97 5.51
N CYS A 340 -0.41 -14.76 5.47
CA CYS A 340 -1.65 -14.45 6.19
C CYS A 340 -2.87 -15.28 5.71
N LEU A 341 -2.90 -15.68 4.43
CA LEU A 341 -3.98 -16.52 3.90
C LEU A 341 -3.87 -17.95 4.43
N TRP A 342 -2.66 -18.50 4.44
CA TRP A 342 -2.37 -19.81 5.01
C TRP A 342 -2.65 -19.86 6.52
N LYS A 343 -2.33 -18.78 7.23
CA LYS A 343 -2.67 -18.61 8.64
C LYS A 343 -4.17 -18.68 8.88
N LEU A 344 -4.96 -17.86 8.16
CA LEU A 344 -6.42 -17.84 8.29
C LEU A 344 -7.06 -19.19 7.90
N LEU A 345 -6.53 -19.86 6.89
CA LEU A 345 -6.97 -21.19 6.50
C LEU A 345 -6.68 -22.22 7.61
N GLY A 346 -5.51 -22.14 8.24
CA GLY A 346 -5.16 -22.93 9.43
C GLY A 346 -6.09 -22.66 10.61
N ASP A 347 -6.43 -21.39 10.87
CA ASP A 347 -7.35 -20.99 11.93
C ASP A 347 -8.74 -21.61 11.70
N ALA A 348 -9.25 -21.52 10.47
CA ALA A 348 -10.55 -22.08 10.10
C ALA A 348 -10.61 -23.60 10.27
N CYS A 349 -9.55 -24.31 9.86
CA CYS A 349 -9.42 -25.76 10.07
C CYS A 349 -9.30 -26.12 11.57
N THR A 350 -8.65 -25.29 12.37
CA THR A 350 -8.47 -25.54 13.81
C THR A 350 -9.75 -25.25 14.60
N ALA A 351 -10.56 -24.28 14.16
CA ALA A 351 -11.82 -23.90 14.81
C ALA A 351 -12.84 -25.04 14.88
N VAL A 352 -12.74 -26.02 13.99
CA VAL A 352 -13.56 -27.25 13.96
C VAL A 352 -13.42 -28.05 15.26
N SER A 353 -12.28 -27.93 15.95
CA SER A 353 -12.02 -28.60 17.23
C SER A 353 -12.95 -28.19 18.38
N ILE A 354 -13.71 -27.09 18.22
CA ILE A 354 -14.65 -26.61 19.24
C ILE A 354 -15.90 -27.49 19.32
N VAL A 355 -16.29 -28.11 18.20
CA VAL A 355 -17.50 -28.93 18.10
C VAL A 355 -17.22 -30.38 18.54
N SER A 356 -18.25 -31.10 18.99
CA SER A 356 -18.13 -32.53 19.27
C SER A 356 -17.66 -33.32 18.03
N PRO A 357 -16.81 -34.36 18.19
CA PRO A 357 -16.24 -35.11 17.06
C PRO A 357 -17.28 -35.68 16.09
N SER A 358 -18.47 -36.05 16.59
CA SER A 358 -19.60 -36.55 15.80
C SER A 358 -20.18 -35.56 14.80
N LYS A 359 -20.05 -34.25 15.07
CA LYS A 359 -20.63 -33.16 14.26
C LYS A 359 -19.57 -32.39 13.47
N GLY A 360 -18.29 -32.71 13.64
CA GLY A 360 -17.15 -31.99 13.04
C GLY A 360 -16.79 -32.40 11.61
N GLN A 361 -17.74 -32.94 10.84
CA GLN A 361 -17.48 -33.37 9.46
C GLN A 361 -17.56 -32.19 8.50
N ILE A 362 -16.50 -31.97 7.71
CA ILE A 362 -16.40 -30.83 6.80
C ILE A 362 -16.03 -31.29 5.39
N LEU A 363 -16.69 -30.70 4.40
CA LEU A 363 -16.36 -30.90 2.99
C LEU A 363 -15.15 -30.04 2.61
N MET A 364 -14.04 -30.69 2.29
CA MET A 364 -12.76 -30.04 2.01
C MET A 364 -12.34 -30.17 0.54
N PRO A 365 -11.70 -29.13 -0.03
CA PRO A 365 -11.03 -29.25 -1.32
C PRO A 365 -9.83 -30.21 -1.24
N THR A 366 -9.81 -31.22 -2.09
CA THR A 366 -8.81 -32.30 -2.17
C THR A 366 -7.36 -31.89 -2.34
N LEU A 367 -7.11 -30.76 -3.01
CA LEU A 367 -5.74 -30.27 -3.19
C LEU A 367 -5.09 -29.92 -1.84
N LEU A 368 -5.88 -29.50 -0.85
CA LEU A 368 -5.40 -29.28 0.53
C LEU A 368 -5.08 -30.60 1.25
N CYS A 369 -5.79 -31.67 0.87
CA CYS A 369 -5.56 -33.02 1.38
C CYS A 369 -4.31 -33.68 0.79
N GLY A 370 -3.78 -33.16 -0.32
CA GLY A 370 -2.61 -33.71 -1.03
C GLY A 370 -2.95 -34.80 -2.05
N SER A 371 -4.22 -34.92 -2.45
CA SER A 371 -4.71 -35.88 -3.46
C SER A 371 -5.06 -35.16 -4.76
N ASN A 372 -4.69 -35.75 -5.92
CA ASN A 372 -4.88 -35.18 -7.25
C ASN A 372 -6.32 -35.29 -7.83
N SER A 373 -7.30 -35.73 -7.04
CA SER A 373 -8.71 -35.83 -7.50
C SER A 373 -9.43 -34.48 -7.42
N GLU A 374 -10.31 -34.14 -8.37
CA GLU A 374 -11.04 -32.85 -8.38
C GLU A 374 -12.29 -32.81 -7.47
N GLN A 375 -12.71 -33.94 -6.92
CA GLN A 375 -13.94 -34.03 -6.10
C GLN A 375 -13.68 -33.72 -4.64
N ASN A 376 -14.48 -32.84 -4.02
CA ASN A 376 -14.36 -32.52 -2.60
C ASN A 376 -14.50 -33.77 -1.70
N GLN A 377 -13.68 -33.88 -0.66
CA GLN A 377 -13.68 -35.00 0.29
C GLN A 377 -14.28 -34.58 1.63
N MET A 378 -15.15 -35.42 2.19
CA MET A 378 -15.62 -35.26 3.58
C MET A 378 -14.53 -35.73 4.52
N LEU A 379 -13.99 -34.80 5.33
CA LEU A 379 -12.98 -35.12 6.33
C LEU A 379 -13.60 -35.18 7.72
N ASP A 380 -13.06 -36.05 8.55
CA ASP A 380 -13.30 -36.02 9.98
C ASP A 380 -12.58 -34.82 10.65
N GLN A 381 -12.90 -34.58 11.92
CA GLN A 381 -12.34 -33.48 12.69
C GLN A 381 -10.81 -33.56 12.80
N PHE A 382 -10.26 -34.77 12.97
CA PHE A 382 -8.82 -34.97 13.15
C PHE A 382 -8.03 -34.72 11.86
N GLN A 383 -8.53 -35.23 10.73
CA GLN A 383 -8.00 -34.99 9.39
C GLN A 383 -8.06 -33.50 9.04
N THR A 384 -9.14 -32.80 9.40
CA THR A 384 -9.27 -31.36 9.16
C THR A 384 -8.21 -30.56 9.94
N ILE A 385 -7.95 -30.91 11.21
CA ILE A 385 -6.92 -30.26 12.01
C ILE A 385 -5.51 -30.54 11.46
N LYS A 386 -5.26 -31.75 10.92
CA LYS A 386 -4.01 -32.07 10.19
C LYS A 386 -3.83 -31.24 8.92
N VAL A 387 -4.91 -30.91 8.21
CA VAL A 387 -4.83 -29.94 7.11
C VAL A 387 -4.44 -28.56 7.64
N GLY A 388 -4.98 -28.15 8.80
CA GLY A 388 -4.58 -26.92 9.50
C GLY A 388 -3.09 -26.87 9.82
N GLU A 389 -2.51 -27.97 10.33
CA GLU A 389 -1.05 -28.09 10.56
C GLU A 389 -0.25 -27.80 9.29
N ARG A 390 -0.63 -28.40 8.15
CA ARG A 390 0.06 -28.16 6.87
C ARG A 390 -0.02 -26.70 6.44
N CYS A 391 -1.17 -26.06 6.67
CA CYS A 391 -1.37 -24.64 6.36
C CYS A 391 -0.45 -23.75 7.21
N TYR A 392 -0.39 -23.96 8.52
CA TYR A 392 0.54 -23.22 9.39
C TYR A 392 2.00 -23.48 9.05
N ALA A 393 2.37 -24.74 8.76
CA ALA A 393 3.73 -25.08 8.34
C ALA A 393 4.12 -24.35 7.04
N HIS A 394 3.20 -24.21 6.09
CA HIS A 394 3.42 -23.42 4.88
C HIS A 394 3.54 -21.92 5.20
N ALA A 395 2.67 -21.39 6.08
CA ALA A 395 2.74 -20.00 6.54
C ALA A 395 4.10 -19.66 7.19
N LEU A 396 4.64 -20.59 8.00
CA LEU A 396 5.96 -20.49 8.64
C LEU A 396 7.12 -20.62 7.66
N LYS A 397 6.96 -21.43 6.60
CA LYS A 397 7.97 -21.51 5.53
C LYS A 397 8.13 -20.17 4.80
N ILE A 398 7.03 -19.42 4.65
CA ILE A 398 7.03 -18.09 4.03
C ILE A 398 7.55 -17.04 5.03
N MET A 399 7.05 -17.04 6.27
CA MET A 399 7.42 -16.07 7.31
C MET A 399 7.78 -16.79 8.63
N PRO A 400 9.06 -17.16 8.84
CA PRO A 400 9.47 -17.90 10.04
C PRO A 400 9.55 -17.04 11.32
N ASP A 401 9.67 -15.72 11.17
CA ASP A 401 9.96 -14.77 12.25
C ASP A 401 8.71 -14.25 12.99
N VAL A 402 7.52 -14.78 12.67
CA VAL A 402 6.25 -14.34 13.26
C VAL A 402 5.89 -15.25 14.45
N ALA A 403 5.95 -14.70 15.67
CA ALA A 403 5.66 -15.42 16.91
C ALA A 403 4.23 -16.02 16.97
N SER A 404 3.23 -15.30 16.44
CA SER A 404 1.83 -15.76 16.47
C SER A 404 1.62 -17.05 15.68
N LEU A 405 2.36 -17.28 14.59
CA LEU A 405 2.25 -18.51 13.80
C LEU A 405 2.75 -19.74 14.58
N TRP A 406 3.82 -19.58 15.34
CA TRP A 406 4.33 -20.65 16.21
C TRP A 406 3.38 -20.96 17.36
N HIS A 407 2.72 -19.93 17.89
CA HIS A 407 1.66 -20.09 18.88
C HIS A 407 0.46 -20.86 18.30
N ASP A 408 -0.05 -20.44 17.15
CA ASP A 408 -1.24 -21.01 16.54
C ASP A 408 -1.00 -22.46 16.08
N LEU A 409 0.19 -22.77 15.56
CA LEU A 409 0.63 -24.14 15.28
C LEU A 409 0.73 -24.98 16.55
N GLY A 410 1.25 -24.42 17.64
CA GLY A 410 1.33 -25.08 18.94
C GLY A 410 -0.06 -25.44 19.49
N LEU A 411 -1.03 -24.52 19.37
CA LEU A 411 -2.42 -24.78 19.71
C LEU A 411 -3.06 -25.83 18.82
N ASN A 412 -2.77 -25.82 17.51
CA ASN A 412 -3.26 -26.85 16.58
C ASN A 412 -2.79 -28.26 17.03
N TYR A 413 -1.50 -28.43 17.33
CA TYR A 413 -0.98 -29.69 17.86
C TYR A 413 -1.62 -30.08 19.20
N HIS A 414 -1.83 -29.12 20.10
CA HIS A 414 -2.53 -29.39 21.36
C HIS A 414 -3.95 -29.93 21.11
N LYS A 415 -4.69 -29.35 20.15
CA LYS A 415 -6.03 -29.85 19.77
C LYS A 415 -6.00 -31.22 19.11
N GLN A 416 -4.98 -31.52 18.28
CA GLN A 416 -4.78 -32.88 17.77
C GLN A 416 -4.58 -33.89 18.90
N ALA A 417 -3.77 -33.54 19.90
CA ALA A 417 -3.51 -34.40 21.05
C ALA A 417 -4.76 -34.63 21.91
N CYS A 418 -5.64 -33.64 22.05
CA CYS A 418 -6.90 -33.79 22.77
C CYS A 418 -7.86 -34.79 22.10
N LEU A 419 -7.81 -34.96 20.78
CA LEU A 419 -8.69 -35.89 20.05
C LEU A 419 -8.19 -37.35 20.07
N LEU A 420 -6.92 -37.57 20.39
CA LEU A 420 -6.29 -38.89 20.43
C LEU A 420 -6.57 -39.65 21.75
N SER A 421 -7.42 -39.18 22.65
CA SER A 421 -7.47 -39.71 24.03
C SER A 421 -8.25 -41.03 24.23
N SER A 422 -8.42 -41.88 23.21
CA SER A 422 -9.34 -43.04 23.26
C SER A 422 -8.69 -44.43 23.38
N SER A 423 -7.43 -44.63 22.97
CA SER A 423 -6.78 -45.96 23.01
C SER A 423 -5.34 -45.93 23.55
N LYS A 424 -4.81 -47.10 23.94
CA LYS A 424 -3.44 -47.24 24.48
C LYS A 424 -2.35 -46.95 23.44
N GLU A 425 -2.58 -47.27 22.16
CA GLU A 425 -1.65 -46.90 21.08
C GLU A 425 -1.62 -45.39 20.88
N ASP A 426 -2.77 -44.75 21.07
CA ASP A 426 -2.90 -43.30 20.95
C ASP A 426 -2.14 -42.54 22.06
N GLU A 427 -1.88 -43.12 23.23
CA GLU A 427 -1.13 -42.46 24.31
C GLU A 427 0.30 -42.10 23.88
N THR A 428 0.97 -43.01 23.16
CA THR A 428 2.34 -42.77 22.65
C THR A 428 2.36 -41.69 21.56
N ALA A 429 1.38 -41.73 20.66
CA ALA A 429 1.20 -40.72 19.61
C ALA A 429 0.86 -39.35 20.22
N GLN A 430 0.00 -39.33 21.25
CA GLN A 430 -0.42 -38.14 21.97
C GLN A 430 0.78 -37.44 22.62
N VAL A 431 1.65 -38.19 23.31
CA VAL A 431 2.87 -37.62 23.91
C VAL A 431 3.76 -36.99 22.84
N GLY A 432 3.97 -37.68 21.71
CA GLY A 432 4.77 -37.15 20.60
C GLY A 432 4.23 -35.84 20.03
N VAL A 433 2.90 -35.72 19.87
CA VAL A 433 2.25 -34.49 19.40
C VAL A 433 2.31 -33.37 20.46
N LEU A 434 2.14 -33.68 21.74
CA LEU A 434 2.25 -32.70 22.83
C LEU A 434 3.67 -32.13 22.94
N VAL A 435 4.71 -32.94 22.72
CA VAL A 435 6.10 -32.45 22.69
C VAL A 435 6.30 -31.45 21.55
N LYS A 436 5.76 -31.72 20.36
CA LYS A 436 5.78 -30.75 19.24
C LYS A 436 5.05 -29.46 19.58
N ALA A 437 3.87 -29.56 20.20
CA ALA A 437 3.11 -28.40 20.68
C ALA A 437 3.94 -27.54 21.65
N GLN A 438 4.59 -28.20 22.63
CA GLN A 438 5.42 -27.52 23.61
C GLN A 438 6.65 -26.84 22.97
N GLN A 439 7.30 -27.48 21.99
CA GLN A 439 8.42 -26.89 21.26
C GLN A 439 8.00 -25.64 20.48
N CYS A 440 6.86 -25.69 19.78
CA CYS A 440 6.34 -24.53 19.05
C CYS A 440 6.02 -23.37 19.98
N LEU A 441 5.34 -23.65 21.11
CA LEU A 441 4.98 -22.63 22.10
C LEU A 441 6.21 -22.03 22.81
N LYS A 442 7.22 -22.84 23.14
CA LYS A 442 8.50 -22.33 23.66
C LYS A 442 9.17 -21.37 22.67
N LYS A 443 9.13 -21.69 21.37
CA LYS A 443 9.67 -20.81 20.33
C LYS A 443 8.88 -19.51 20.24
N ALA A 444 7.54 -19.56 20.31
CA ALA A 444 6.69 -18.37 20.35
C ALA A 444 7.03 -17.43 21.51
N VAL A 445 7.16 -17.99 22.73
CA VAL A 445 7.54 -17.24 23.94
C VAL A 445 8.96 -16.68 23.86
N MET A 446 9.89 -17.42 23.26
CA MET A 446 11.28 -16.96 23.08
C MET A 446 11.35 -15.75 22.13
N MET A 447 10.49 -15.71 21.11
CA MET A 447 10.44 -14.60 20.15
C MET A 447 9.69 -13.39 20.72
N ASP A 448 8.60 -13.60 21.45
CA ASP A 448 7.83 -12.55 22.09
C ASP A 448 7.46 -12.96 23.52
N SER A 449 8.32 -12.57 24.46
CA SER A 449 8.15 -12.84 25.89
C SER A 449 7.14 -11.91 26.57
N THR A 450 6.71 -10.86 25.89
CA THR A 450 5.80 -9.82 26.42
C THR A 450 4.34 -10.17 26.27
N ASN A 451 4.01 -11.27 25.57
CA ASN A 451 2.64 -11.67 25.32
C ASN A 451 2.17 -12.72 26.36
N HIS A 452 1.21 -12.34 27.20
CA HIS A 452 0.64 -13.18 28.25
C HIS A 452 -0.05 -14.45 27.70
N ILE A 453 -0.60 -14.39 26.48
CA ILE A 453 -1.35 -15.50 25.85
C ILE A 453 -0.39 -16.67 25.58
N TYR A 454 0.83 -16.39 25.11
CA TYR A 454 1.80 -17.42 24.76
C TYR A 454 2.29 -18.18 25.99
N TRP A 455 2.53 -17.46 27.09
CA TRP A 455 2.84 -18.07 28.38
C TRP A 455 1.71 -18.94 28.90
N ASN A 456 0.46 -18.45 28.82
CA ASN A 456 -0.70 -19.21 29.25
C ASN A 456 -0.87 -20.52 28.44
N ALA A 457 -0.78 -20.43 27.10
CA ALA A 457 -0.85 -21.59 26.22
C ALA A 457 0.26 -22.62 26.53
N LEU A 458 1.51 -22.17 26.74
CA LEU A 458 2.62 -23.05 27.11
C LEU A 458 2.38 -23.76 28.45
N GLY A 459 1.80 -23.05 29.42
CA GLY A 459 1.42 -23.61 30.72
C GLY A 459 0.37 -24.72 30.58
N VAL A 460 -0.69 -24.46 29.82
CA VAL A 460 -1.78 -25.43 29.56
C VAL A 460 -1.24 -26.70 28.91
N VAL A 461 -0.43 -26.59 27.85
CA VAL A 461 0.15 -27.76 27.17
C VAL A 461 1.10 -28.55 28.10
N SER A 462 1.89 -27.85 28.91
CA SER A 462 2.82 -28.49 29.86
C SER A 462 2.10 -29.21 31.01
N MET A 463 0.85 -28.83 31.30
CA MET A 463 0.00 -29.44 32.33
C MET A 463 -0.67 -30.74 31.88
N CYS A 464 -0.72 -31.04 30.58
CA CYS A 464 -1.37 -32.24 30.05
C CYS A 464 -0.73 -33.52 30.58
N LYS A 465 -1.54 -34.57 30.81
CA LYS A 465 -1.14 -35.84 31.46
C LYS A 465 0.11 -36.50 30.83
N GLY A 466 0.32 -36.35 29.52
CA GLY A 466 1.47 -36.92 28.81
C GLY A 466 2.82 -36.25 29.08
N ILE A 467 2.85 -34.97 29.49
CA ILE A 467 4.09 -34.24 29.81
C ILE A 467 4.25 -34.08 31.32
N ALA A 468 3.16 -33.69 32.00
CA ALA A 468 3.08 -33.50 33.45
C ALA A 468 4.24 -32.67 34.06
N ASN A 469 4.71 -31.63 33.35
CA ASN A 469 5.78 -30.77 33.85
C ASN A 469 5.20 -29.61 34.67
N PHE A 470 4.82 -29.91 35.91
CA PHE A 470 4.11 -28.97 36.76
C PHE A 470 4.96 -27.78 37.24
N THR A 471 6.30 -27.88 37.26
CA THR A 471 7.18 -26.77 37.63
C THR A 471 7.22 -25.73 36.52
N LEU A 472 7.35 -26.17 35.27
CA LEU A 472 7.26 -25.30 34.10
C LEU A 472 5.87 -24.68 33.97
N THR A 473 4.80 -25.46 34.19
CA THR A 473 3.43 -24.95 34.16
C THR A 473 3.22 -23.82 35.17
N GLN A 474 3.66 -24.00 36.42
CA GLN A 474 3.56 -22.98 37.45
C GLN A 474 4.31 -21.71 37.05
N HIS A 475 5.55 -21.85 36.54
CA HIS A 475 6.33 -20.73 36.05
C HIS A 475 5.60 -19.96 34.93
N CYS A 476 5.03 -20.68 33.96
CA CYS A 476 4.35 -20.07 32.82
C CYS A 476 3.11 -19.28 33.24
N PHE A 477 2.27 -19.81 34.13
CA PHE A 477 1.09 -19.08 34.61
C PHE A 477 1.47 -17.85 35.44
N ILE A 478 2.45 -17.97 36.33
CA ILE A 478 2.96 -16.81 37.08
C ILE A 478 3.53 -15.75 36.12
N LYS A 479 4.28 -16.14 35.09
CA LYS A 479 4.78 -15.20 34.07
C LYS A 479 3.66 -14.53 33.29
N SER A 480 2.62 -15.27 32.91
CA SER A 480 1.43 -14.72 32.24
C SER A 480 0.75 -13.64 33.11
N ILE A 481 0.61 -13.89 34.42
CA ILE A 481 0.04 -12.94 35.40
C ILE A 481 0.97 -11.74 35.63
N GLN A 482 2.30 -11.94 35.65
CA GLN A 482 3.27 -10.86 35.79
C GLN A 482 3.23 -9.89 34.61
N VAL A 483 3.00 -10.42 33.40
CA VAL A 483 2.84 -9.62 32.18
C VAL A 483 1.50 -8.89 32.18
N GLU A 484 0.41 -9.57 32.53
CA GLU A 484 -0.93 -8.98 32.61
C GLU A 484 -1.61 -9.39 33.93
N GLN A 485 -1.66 -8.44 34.87
CA GLN A 485 -2.18 -8.70 36.22
C GLN A 485 -3.68 -9.02 36.24
N ASN A 486 -4.43 -8.48 35.30
CA ASN A 486 -5.88 -8.64 35.16
C ASN A 486 -6.28 -9.91 34.38
N ASN A 487 -5.33 -10.80 34.09
CA ASN A 487 -5.59 -12.01 33.30
C ASN A 487 -6.31 -13.09 34.14
N VAL A 488 -7.64 -13.07 34.09
CA VAL A 488 -8.54 -14.01 34.79
C VAL A 488 -8.23 -15.46 34.40
N VAL A 489 -7.99 -15.73 33.11
CA VAL A 489 -7.76 -17.08 32.58
C VAL A 489 -6.49 -17.69 33.16
N ALA A 490 -5.42 -16.91 33.31
CA ALA A 490 -4.18 -17.38 33.91
C ALA A 490 -4.35 -17.68 35.41
N TRP A 491 -5.11 -16.86 36.15
CA TRP A 491 -5.45 -17.14 37.55
C TRP A 491 -6.29 -18.41 37.71
N THR A 492 -7.30 -18.63 36.87
CA THR A 492 -8.10 -19.86 36.89
C THR A 492 -7.27 -21.10 36.56
N ASN A 493 -6.37 -20.99 35.58
CA ASN A 493 -5.47 -22.08 35.22
C ASN A 493 -4.45 -22.39 36.33
N LEU A 494 -3.98 -21.37 37.03
CA LEU A 494 -3.10 -21.53 38.20
C LEU A 494 -3.84 -22.20 39.38
N GLY A 495 -5.09 -21.83 39.64
CA GLY A 495 -5.94 -22.50 40.62
C GLY A 495 -6.16 -23.98 40.29
N ALA A 496 -6.46 -24.29 39.02
CA ALA A 496 -6.61 -25.67 38.55
C ALA A 496 -5.31 -26.49 38.68
N LEU A 497 -4.14 -25.87 38.46
CA LEU A 497 -2.85 -26.51 38.72
C LEU A 497 -2.66 -26.85 40.19
N TYR A 498 -3.00 -25.94 41.11
CA TYR A 498 -2.88 -26.18 42.54
C TYR A 498 -3.82 -27.28 43.03
N LEU A 499 -5.05 -27.32 42.51
CA LEU A 499 -5.97 -28.45 42.77
C LEU A 499 -5.37 -29.78 42.30
N LYS A 500 -4.73 -29.84 41.13
CA LYS A 500 -4.05 -31.06 40.66
C LYS A 500 -2.86 -31.50 41.52
N LYS A 501 -2.29 -30.60 42.32
CA LYS A 501 -1.23 -30.88 43.30
C LYS A 501 -1.77 -31.07 44.73
N ASP A 502 -3.08 -31.17 44.89
CA ASP A 502 -3.77 -31.27 46.19
C ASP A 502 -3.50 -30.10 47.14
N ASN A 503 -3.13 -28.92 46.64
CA ASN A 503 -2.94 -27.70 47.43
C ASN A 503 -4.20 -26.84 47.39
N ILE A 504 -5.13 -27.11 48.31
CA ILE A 504 -6.48 -26.52 48.33
C ILE A 504 -6.44 -25.03 48.72
N GLU A 505 -5.56 -24.61 49.63
CA GLU A 505 -5.48 -23.23 50.11
C GLU A 505 -5.07 -22.28 48.99
N LEU A 506 -3.94 -22.57 48.30
CA LEU A 506 -3.48 -21.75 47.18
C LEU A 506 -4.44 -21.79 45.99
N ALA A 507 -5.11 -22.92 45.76
CA ALA A 507 -6.14 -23.01 44.74
C ALA A 507 -7.31 -22.05 45.03
N HIS A 508 -7.79 -22.04 46.29
CA HIS A 508 -8.88 -21.17 46.70
C HIS A 508 -8.51 -19.69 46.59
N GLU A 509 -7.29 -19.30 46.97
CA GLU A 509 -6.79 -17.94 46.80
C GLU A 509 -6.76 -17.51 45.32
N ALA A 510 -6.23 -18.36 44.43
CA ALA A 510 -6.17 -18.08 43.01
C ALA A 510 -7.57 -17.90 42.39
N PHE A 511 -8.54 -18.75 42.76
CA PHE A 511 -9.92 -18.61 42.29
C PHE A 511 -10.62 -17.38 42.85
N LYS A 512 -10.34 -17.01 44.11
CA LYS A 512 -10.88 -15.80 44.73
C LYS A 512 -10.39 -14.54 44.02
N ILE A 513 -9.11 -14.50 43.64
CA ILE A 513 -8.55 -13.40 42.84
C ILE A 513 -9.21 -13.35 41.47
N ALA A 514 -9.32 -14.49 40.77
CA ALA A 514 -10.01 -14.57 39.48
C ALA A 514 -11.46 -14.05 39.55
N GLN A 515 -12.19 -14.44 40.59
CA GLN A 515 -13.57 -13.99 40.84
C GLN A 515 -13.65 -12.48 41.13
N SER A 516 -12.67 -11.93 41.86
CA SER A 516 -12.62 -10.50 42.15
C SER A 516 -12.35 -9.64 40.92
N LEU A 517 -11.58 -10.18 39.96
CA LEU A 517 -11.26 -9.50 38.70
C LEU A 517 -12.45 -9.51 37.74
N GLU A 518 -13.13 -10.66 37.60
CA GLU A 518 -14.29 -10.78 36.72
C GLU A 518 -15.35 -11.75 37.31
N PRO A 519 -16.37 -11.21 37.99
CA PRO A 519 -17.40 -12.03 38.65
C PRO A 519 -18.24 -12.88 37.69
N LEU A 520 -18.32 -12.50 36.40
CA LEU A 520 -19.16 -13.12 35.38
C LEU A 520 -18.53 -14.37 34.72
N MET A 521 -17.21 -14.57 34.83
CA MET A 521 -16.52 -15.68 34.16
C MET A 521 -16.86 -17.06 34.74
N PHE A 522 -17.25 -17.13 36.02
CA PHE A 522 -17.55 -18.41 36.67
C PHE A 522 -18.85 -19.07 36.18
N THR A 523 -19.80 -18.31 35.61
CA THR A 523 -21.01 -18.90 35.02
C THR A 523 -20.75 -19.57 33.67
N ALA A 524 -19.64 -19.23 32.98
CA ALA A 524 -19.29 -19.82 31.68
C ALA A 524 -18.23 -20.94 31.80
N GLY A 525 -17.38 -20.91 32.83
CA GLY A 525 -16.27 -21.84 33.00
C GLY A 525 -16.64 -23.24 33.51
N LEU A 526 -17.79 -23.40 34.18
CA LEU A 526 -18.28 -24.70 34.65
C LEU A 526 -18.98 -25.52 33.55
N ASP A 527 -19.45 -24.88 32.48
CA ASP A 527 -20.17 -25.54 31.38
C ASP A 527 -19.26 -26.08 30.27
N ARG A 528 -17.93 -25.86 30.36
CA ARG A 528 -16.96 -26.22 29.29
C ARG A 528 -15.74 -27.01 29.75
N GLN A 529 -15.81 -27.75 30.86
CA GLN A 529 -14.80 -28.76 31.22
C GLN A 529 -15.20 -30.16 30.75
#